data_AF-A0A3C0S320-F1
#
_entry.id   AF-A0A3C0S320-F1
#
_cell.length_a   1.000
_cell.length_b   1.000
_cell.length_c   1.000
_cell.angle_alpha   90.00
_cell.angle_beta   90.00
_cell.angle_gamma   90.00
#
_symmetry.space_group_name_H-M   'P 1'
#
loop_
_entity.id
_entity.type
_entity.pdbx_description
1 polymer ?
#
loop_
_entity_poly.entity_id
_entity_poly.type
_entity_poly.pdbx_seq_one_letter_code
_entity_poly.pdbx_strand_id
1 'polypeptide(L)'
;MKENGTYHDGLEPTNLPASLRENPFGLPENYFSDLESKIITQVKLVECKEESIFEVPEGYFNSLSDAIMCKVAEDSLKNQVTTDGFEIPENYASELSSTIFNRILEDKLKETIASDGFTMPSAYNQTLEDSIFARLAAEKLKETVPTDGFTAPVGYEEIVESTIFARIAEEKLKETIVTAGFDVPQHYFEILSDSIIDRVQMLEKDNTPIRQIGKPKKWYARYAVAASFAAMLSIGGYWGYQYQQQNTTPVEAVAEEQLSQHLSEIPKQEIINYLAESASGDDMI
;
A
#
# COMPACT_ATOMS: atom_id res chain seq x y z
N MET A 1 94.47 109.08 -43.87
CA MET A 1 93.61 107.90 -44.06
C MET A 1 92.97 107.59 -42.73
N LYS A 2 91.65 107.74 -42.62
CA LYS A 2 90.85 107.32 -41.47
C LYS A 2 89.88 106.29 -42.02
N GLU A 3 90.11 105.02 -41.70
CA GLU A 3 89.26 103.92 -42.15
C GLU A 3 88.50 103.39 -40.93
N ASN A 4 87.19 103.30 -41.11
CA ASN A 4 86.19 103.12 -40.08
C ASN A 4 86.21 101.69 -39.54
N GLY A 5 86.76 101.50 -38.34
CA GLY A 5 86.59 100.27 -37.57
C GLY A 5 85.12 100.09 -37.19
N THR A 6 84.45 99.12 -37.82
CA THR A 6 83.05 98.76 -37.62
C THR A 6 82.89 97.80 -36.43
N TYR A 7 83.53 98.12 -35.31
CA TYR A 7 83.36 97.36 -34.07
C TYR A 7 82.41 98.15 -33.18
N HIS A 8 81.17 97.67 -33.11
CA HIS A 8 80.21 98.15 -32.13
C HIS A 8 80.77 97.85 -30.75
N ASP A 9 81.06 98.93 -30.04
CA ASP A 9 81.43 99.00 -28.63
C ASP A 9 80.24 98.52 -27.78
N GLY A 10 80.10 97.20 -27.70
CA GLY A 10 78.99 96.52 -27.05
C GLY A 10 79.45 95.38 -26.14
N LEU A 11 80.76 95.27 -25.88
CA LEU A 11 81.38 94.29 -24.98
C LEU A 11 81.71 94.89 -23.61
N GLU A 12 80.95 95.89 -23.18
CA GLU A 12 80.80 96.19 -21.76
C GLU A 12 80.16 94.96 -21.07
N PRO A 13 80.60 94.58 -19.86
CA PRO A 13 80.13 93.38 -19.16
C PRO A 13 78.63 93.41 -18.84
N THR A 14 77.92 94.50 -19.17
CA THR A 14 76.49 94.77 -18.93
C THR A 14 75.55 94.44 -20.11
N ASN A 15 76.02 94.07 -21.30
CA ASN A 15 75.16 93.87 -22.49
C ASN A 15 74.66 92.45 -22.87
N LEU A 16 74.95 91.41 -22.09
CA LEU A 16 74.23 90.13 -22.23
C LEU A 16 72.90 90.21 -21.47
N PRO A 17 71.75 89.81 -22.06
CA PRO A 17 70.51 89.66 -21.31
C PRO A 17 70.74 88.67 -20.16
N ALA A 18 70.14 88.93 -19.00
CA ALA A 18 70.36 88.13 -17.78
C ALA A 18 70.20 86.62 -18.01
N SER A 19 69.28 86.24 -18.91
CA SER A 19 69.03 84.85 -19.33
C SER A 19 70.21 84.12 -19.97
N LEU A 20 71.18 84.82 -20.56
CA LEU A 20 72.38 84.23 -21.16
C LEU A 20 73.60 84.27 -20.24
N ARG A 21 73.47 84.92 -19.07
CA ARG A 21 74.53 84.96 -18.05
C ARG A 21 74.39 83.88 -16.99
N GLU A 22 73.21 83.31 -16.85
CA GLU A 22 72.97 82.18 -15.95
C GLU A 22 73.05 80.87 -16.73
N ASN A 23 73.68 79.85 -16.13
CA ASN A 23 73.75 78.54 -16.73
C ASN A 23 72.35 77.89 -16.73
N PRO A 24 71.72 77.61 -17.89
CA PRO A 24 70.40 77.01 -17.95
C PRO A 24 70.39 75.54 -17.52
N PHE A 25 71.56 74.92 -17.36
CA PHE A 25 71.70 73.54 -16.90
C PHE A 25 71.91 73.50 -15.38
N GLY A 26 70.79 73.47 -14.66
CA GLY A 26 70.78 73.18 -13.23
C GLY A 26 71.00 71.70 -12.97
N LEU A 27 71.90 71.38 -12.04
CA LEU A 27 72.03 70.02 -11.54
C LEU A 27 71.11 69.84 -10.34
N PRO A 28 70.48 68.66 -10.19
CA PRO A 28 69.74 68.32 -8.98
C PRO A 28 70.63 68.48 -7.74
N GLU A 29 69.99 68.83 -6.62
CA GLU A 29 70.65 68.83 -5.32
C GLU A 29 71.29 67.47 -5.07
N ASN A 30 72.56 67.46 -4.61
CA ASN A 30 73.38 66.25 -4.40
C ASN A 30 73.74 65.42 -5.64
N TYR A 31 73.55 65.92 -6.88
CA TYR A 31 73.90 65.19 -8.11
C TYR A 31 75.29 64.56 -8.08
N PHE A 32 76.32 65.33 -7.75
CA PHE A 32 77.70 64.82 -7.72
C PHE A 32 78.01 63.96 -6.49
N SER A 33 77.41 64.30 -5.35
CA SER A 33 77.54 63.51 -4.12
C SER A 33 76.98 62.09 -4.30
N ASP A 34 75.86 61.98 -5.00
CA ASP A 34 75.18 60.71 -5.24
C ASP A 34 75.74 59.96 -6.45
N LEU A 35 76.32 60.67 -7.42
CA LEU A 35 76.87 60.09 -8.65
C LEU A 35 77.90 59.01 -8.35
N GLU A 36 78.82 59.25 -7.41
CA GLU A 36 79.84 58.25 -7.03
C GLU A 36 79.16 56.95 -6.55
N SER A 37 78.21 57.08 -5.62
CA SER A 37 77.45 55.93 -5.11
C SER A 37 76.64 55.22 -6.22
N LYS A 38 76.08 55.99 -7.16
CA LYS A 38 75.27 55.47 -8.26
C LYS A 38 76.10 54.71 -9.28
N ILE A 39 77.31 55.20 -9.58
CA ILE A 39 78.26 54.49 -10.42
C ILE A 39 78.75 53.22 -9.72
N ILE A 40 79.15 53.30 -8.45
CA ILE A 40 79.61 52.13 -7.69
C ILE A 40 78.52 51.04 -7.63
N THR A 41 77.28 51.42 -7.38
CA THR A 41 76.15 50.48 -7.37
C THR A 41 75.88 49.88 -8.74
N GLN A 42 75.93 50.67 -9.82
CA GLN A 42 75.78 50.13 -11.18
C GLN A 42 76.91 49.18 -11.58
N VAL A 43 78.16 49.50 -11.25
CA VAL A 43 79.31 48.62 -11.51
C VAL A 43 79.16 47.31 -10.75
N LYS A 44 78.87 47.37 -9.45
CA LYS A 44 78.63 46.17 -8.63
C LYS A 44 77.47 45.33 -9.16
N LEU A 45 76.39 45.96 -9.61
CA LEU A 45 75.22 45.24 -10.14
C LEU A 45 75.49 44.57 -11.50
N VAL A 46 76.40 45.14 -12.30
CA VAL A 46 76.88 44.52 -13.54
C VAL A 46 77.81 43.35 -13.21
N GLU A 47 78.70 43.49 -12.23
CA GLU A 47 79.53 42.38 -11.73
C GLU A 47 78.69 41.21 -11.17
N CYS A 48 77.53 41.49 -10.56
CA CYS A 48 76.63 40.45 -10.04
C CYS A 48 75.80 39.71 -11.10
N LYS A 49 75.87 40.05 -12.40
CA LYS A 49 75.05 39.39 -13.43
C LYS A 49 75.56 38.04 -13.92
N GLU A 50 76.79 37.66 -13.58
CA GLU A 50 77.44 36.47 -14.17
C GLU A 50 77.35 35.20 -13.31
N GLU A 51 76.87 35.28 -12.07
CA GLU A 51 76.66 34.09 -11.24
C GLU A 51 75.24 34.08 -10.69
N SER A 52 74.42 33.12 -11.13
CA SER A 52 73.16 32.80 -10.48
C SER A 52 73.44 32.11 -9.15
N ILE A 53 73.79 32.89 -8.12
CA ILE A 53 74.07 32.40 -6.76
C ILE A 53 72.79 31.80 -6.12
N PHE A 54 71.63 32.01 -6.75
CA PHE A 54 70.34 31.49 -6.30
C PHE A 54 69.86 30.38 -7.24
N GLU A 55 70.31 29.16 -6.96
CA GLU A 55 69.75 27.96 -7.59
C GLU A 55 68.40 27.64 -6.95
N VAL A 56 67.36 27.56 -7.77
CA VAL A 56 66.06 27.08 -7.31
C VAL A 56 66.15 25.56 -7.13
N PRO A 57 65.84 25.02 -5.94
CA PRO A 57 65.86 23.58 -5.71
C PRO A 57 64.99 22.82 -6.72
N GLU A 58 65.47 21.67 -7.16
CA GLU A 58 64.74 20.82 -8.10
C GLU A 58 63.34 20.49 -7.54
N GLY A 59 62.31 20.73 -8.35
CA GLY A 59 60.91 20.48 -7.96
C GLY A 59 60.25 21.56 -7.10
N TYR A 60 60.92 22.68 -6.77
CA TYR A 60 60.31 23.79 -6.04
C TYR A 60 58.99 24.25 -6.66
N PHE A 61 58.96 24.51 -7.97
CA PHE A 61 57.74 24.97 -8.64
C PHE A 61 56.66 23.88 -8.76
N ASN A 62 57.06 22.60 -8.74
CA ASN A 62 56.10 21.49 -8.76
C ASN A 62 55.37 21.36 -7.42
N SER A 63 56.08 21.54 -6.30
CA SER A 63 55.51 21.46 -4.94
C SER A 63 54.99 22.79 -4.41
N LEU A 64 55.31 23.92 -5.06
CA LEU A 64 54.87 25.25 -4.64
C LEU A 64 53.35 25.37 -4.60
N SER A 65 52.66 24.84 -5.62
CA SER A 65 51.19 24.84 -5.66
C SER A 65 50.61 24.10 -4.47
N ASP A 66 51.09 22.89 -4.21
CA ASP A 66 50.63 22.07 -3.08
C ASP A 66 50.97 22.74 -1.74
N ALA A 67 52.16 23.31 -1.60
CA ALA A 67 52.59 24.01 -0.39
C ALA A 67 51.72 25.25 -0.11
N ILE A 68 51.39 26.04 -1.15
CA ILE A 68 50.48 27.18 -1.03
C ILE A 68 49.09 26.68 -0.65
N MET A 69 48.56 25.65 -1.30
CA MET A 69 47.24 25.09 -0.98
C MET A 69 47.19 24.54 0.45
N CYS A 70 48.23 23.84 0.90
CA CYS A 70 48.36 23.39 2.29
C CYS A 70 48.40 24.55 3.27
N LYS A 71 49.14 25.63 2.96
CA LYS A 71 49.21 26.82 3.83
C LYS A 71 47.88 27.57 3.90
N VAL A 72 47.20 27.74 2.77
CA VAL A 72 45.86 28.33 2.73
C VAL A 72 44.87 27.47 3.51
N ALA A 73 44.94 26.14 3.38
CA ALA A 73 44.11 25.23 4.16
C ALA A 73 44.41 25.34 5.67
N GLU A 74 45.68 25.38 6.07
CA GLU A 74 46.10 25.58 7.45
C GLU A 74 45.54 26.88 8.04
N ASP A 75 45.68 28.00 7.33
CA ASP A 75 45.18 29.29 7.77
C ASP A 75 43.64 29.31 7.83
N SER A 76 42.97 28.66 6.87
CA SER A 76 41.51 28.52 6.88
C SER A 76 40.99 27.72 8.08
N LEU A 77 41.71 26.67 8.46
CA LEU A 77 41.38 25.83 9.62
C LEU A 77 41.65 26.56 10.94
N LYS A 78 42.77 27.29 11.04
CA LYS A 78 43.07 28.14 12.21
C LYS A 78 41.99 29.19 12.47
N ASN A 79 41.37 29.71 11.41
CA ASN A 79 40.26 30.66 11.55
C ASN A 79 38.94 30.00 12.01
N GLN A 80 38.81 28.67 11.87
CA GLN A 80 37.61 27.92 12.25
C GLN A 80 37.70 27.30 13.65
N VAL A 81 38.91 27.10 14.18
CA VAL A 81 39.13 26.52 15.51
C VAL A 81 39.51 27.63 16.49
N THR A 82 38.74 27.78 17.57
CA THR A 82 38.95 28.85 18.57
C THR A 82 40.06 28.54 19.59
N THR A 83 40.50 27.29 19.67
CA THR A 83 41.49 26.80 20.65
C THR A 83 42.58 25.97 19.97
N ASP A 84 43.86 26.20 20.33
CA ASP A 84 44.97 25.37 19.86
C ASP A 84 44.88 23.97 20.51
N GLY A 85 44.39 22.98 19.76
CA GLY A 85 44.39 21.58 20.20
C GLY A 85 43.34 20.71 19.53
N PHE A 86 43.53 19.39 19.62
CA PHE A 86 42.49 18.42 19.31
C PHE A 86 41.72 18.14 20.60
N GLU A 87 40.55 18.77 20.75
CA GLU A 87 39.62 18.41 21.83
C GLU A 87 38.90 17.11 21.48
N ILE A 88 38.83 16.22 22.47
CA ILE A 88 38.07 14.98 22.34
C ILE A 88 36.59 15.37 22.37
N PRO A 89 35.77 14.97 21.37
CA PRO A 89 34.35 15.28 21.36
C PRO A 89 33.65 14.85 22.63
N GLU A 90 32.64 15.63 23.03
CA GLU A 90 31.79 15.29 24.17
C GLU A 90 31.22 13.87 23.97
N ASN A 91 31.33 13.02 24.99
CA ASN A 91 30.95 11.60 24.97
C ASN A 91 31.80 10.60 24.17
N TYR A 92 32.83 11.02 23.41
CA TYR A 92 33.68 10.08 22.65
C TYR A 92 34.27 8.95 23.51
N ALA A 93 34.78 9.28 24.71
CA ALA A 93 35.34 8.28 25.62
C ALA A 93 34.29 7.29 26.14
N SER A 94 33.06 7.76 26.37
CA SER A 94 31.94 6.93 26.81
C SER A 94 31.45 6.01 25.69
N GLU A 95 31.27 6.56 24.48
CA GLU A 95 30.88 5.81 23.28
C GLU A 95 31.92 4.76 22.88
N LEU A 96 33.21 5.11 22.93
CA LEU A 96 34.29 4.16 22.69
C LEU A 96 34.27 3.03 23.72
N SER A 97 34.06 3.34 25.00
CA SER A 97 34.00 2.32 26.05
C SER A 97 32.83 1.34 25.84
N SER A 98 31.65 1.86 25.50
CA SER A 98 30.47 1.02 25.24
C SER A 98 30.63 0.20 23.96
N THR A 99 31.22 0.78 22.92
CA THR A 99 31.51 0.08 21.66
C THR A 99 32.50 -1.06 21.87
N ILE A 100 33.58 -0.83 22.62
CA ILE A 100 34.55 -1.88 22.96
C ILE A 100 33.87 -2.98 23.77
N PHE A 101 33.09 -2.62 24.79
CA PHE A 101 32.39 -3.59 25.62
C PHE A 101 31.42 -4.45 24.80
N ASN A 102 30.60 -3.82 23.95
CA ASN A 102 29.67 -4.51 23.06
C ASN A 102 30.41 -5.45 22.11
N ARG A 103 31.55 -5.04 21.56
CA ARG A 103 32.35 -5.88 20.66
C ARG A 103 32.95 -7.09 21.38
N ILE A 104 33.45 -6.91 22.60
CA ILE A 104 33.95 -8.01 23.44
C ILE A 104 32.80 -9.00 23.76
N LEU A 105 31.61 -8.48 24.06
CA LEU A 105 30.44 -9.33 24.30
C LEU A 105 30.03 -10.10 23.04
N GLU A 106 30.01 -9.44 21.88
CA GLU A 106 29.70 -10.06 20.60
C GLU A 106 30.69 -11.18 20.27
N ASP A 107 31.99 -10.95 20.43
CA ASP A 107 33.02 -11.95 20.16
C ASP A 107 32.88 -13.16 21.10
N LYS A 108 32.58 -12.93 22.38
CA LYS A 108 32.30 -14.02 23.35
C LYS A 108 31.02 -14.80 23.02
N LEU A 109 29.99 -14.12 22.54
CA LEU A 109 28.76 -14.78 22.08
C LEU A 109 29.05 -15.64 20.85
N LYS A 110 29.84 -15.13 19.90
CA LYS A 110 30.25 -15.90 18.71
C LYS A 110 31.10 -17.13 19.05
N GLU A 111 31.94 -17.05 20.08
CA GLU A 111 32.73 -18.20 20.55
C GLU A 111 31.87 -19.28 21.23
N THR A 112 30.80 -18.88 21.91
CA THR A 112 29.94 -19.79 22.68
C THR A 112 28.81 -20.42 21.86
N ILE A 113 28.40 -19.80 20.76
CA ILE A 113 27.25 -20.24 19.98
C ILE A 113 27.73 -20.83 18.64
N ALA A 114 27.44 -22.12 18.39
CA ALA A 114 27.86 -22.85 17.18
C ALA A 114 27.05 -22.51 15.91
N SER A 115 25.94 -21.77 16.03
CA SER A 115 25.09 -21.30 14.93
C SER A 115 24.44 -19.98 15.34
N ASP A 116 24.11 -19.08 14.41
CA ASP A 116 23.54 -17.75 14.66
C ASP A 116 22.19 -17.76 15.44
N GLY A 117 22.21 -18.13 16.73
CA GLY A 117 21.24 -17.92 17.83
C GLY A 117 19.74 -18.15 17.62
N PHE A 118 19.28 -18.39 16.40
CA PHE A 118 17.88 -18.30 15.99
C PHE A 118 17.50 -19.59 15.27
N THR A 119 17.61 -20.70 15.99
CA THR A 119 16.99 -21.94 15.56
C THR A 119 15.51 -21.85 15.86
N MET A 120 14.70 -21.82 14.80
CA MET A 120 13.26 -21.98 14.95
C MET A 120 12.98 -23.28 15.70
N PRO A 121 12.16 -23.28 16.77
CA PRO A 121 11.75 -24.51 17.42
C PRO A 121 11.21 -25.49 16.38
N SER A 122 11.63 -26.75 16.44
CA SER A 122 11.32 -27.76 15.40
C SER A 122 9.81 -27.90 15.13
N ALA A 123 8.98 -27.63 16.13
CA ALA A 123 7.52 -27.72 16.06
C ALA A 123 6.80 -26.38 15.78
N TYR A 124 7.49 -25.25 15.60
CA TYR A 124 6.83 -23.94 15.43
C TYR A 124 5.84 -23.95 14.26
N ASN A 125 6.25 -24.46 13.10
CA ASN A 125 5.37 -24.54 11.93
C ASN A 125 4.17 -25.46 12.17
N GLN A 126 4.38 -26.62 12.78
CA GLN A 126 3.30 -27.55 13.10
C GLN A 126 2.30 -26.91 14.06
N THR A 127 2.78 -26.26 15.13
CA THR A 127 1.90 -25.57 16.09
C THR A 127 1.15 -24.41 15.46
N LEU A 128 1.77 -23.70 14.52
CA LEU A 128 1.15 -22.60 13.78
C LEU A 128 0.07 -23.13 12.83
N GLU A 129 0.37 -24.18 12.06
CA GLU A 129 -0.58 -24.86 11.18
C GLU A 129 -1.80 -25.37 11.97
N ASP A 130 -1.56 -26.09 13.07
CA ASP A 130 -2.62 -26.60 13.95
C ASP A 130 -3.50 -25.45 14.48
N SER A 131 -2.90 -24.34 14.90
CA SER A 131 -3.63 -23.19 15.41
C SER A 131 -4.48 -22.49 14.34
N ILE A 132 -3.97 -22.41 13.11
CA ILE A 132 -4.69 -21.83 11.96
C ILE A 132 -5.88 -22.72 11.60
N PHE A 133 -5.67 -24.04 11.50
CA PHE A 133 -6.73 -24.98 11.20
C PHE A 133 -7.80 -25.00 12.28
N ALA A 134 -7.41 -24.96 13.56
CA ALA A 134 -8.35 -24.88 14.67
C ALA A 134 -9.20 -23.59 14.61
N ARG A 135 -8.58 -22.45 14.28
CA ARG A 135 -9.28 -21.17 14.16
C ARG A 135 -10.23 -21.13 12.97
N LEU A 136 -9.81 -21.63 11.81
CA LEU A 136 -10.65 -21.78 10.61
C LEU A 136 -11.84 -22.71 10.87
N ALA A 137 -11.62 -23.82 11.57
CA ALA A 137 -12.69 -24.74 11.95
C ALA A 137 -13.69 -24.07 12.90
N ALA A 138 -13.22 -23.33 13.90
CA ALA A 138 -14.08 -22.60 14.82
C ALA A 138 -14.89 -21.50 14.13
N GLU A 139 -14.30 -20.78 13.19
CA GLU A 139 -14.98 -19.75 12.38
C GLU A 139 -16.08 -20.36 11.52
N LYS A 140 -15.78 -21.42 10.76
CA LYS A 140 -16.78 -22.17 9.98
C LYS A 140 -17.91 -22.72 10.84
N LEU A 141 -17.59 -23.21 12.05
CA LEU A 141 -18.62 -23.70 12.97
C LEU A 141 -19.55 -22.57 13.40
N LYS A 142 -19.03 -21.36 13.69
CA LYS A 142 -19.85 -20.20 14.04
C LYS A 142 -20.74 -19.71 12.90
N GLU A 143 -20.32 -19.86 11.63
CA GLU A 143 -21.21 -19.60 10.49
C GLU A 143 -22.40 -20.56 10.44
N THR A 144 -22.16 -21.83 10.76
CA THR A 144 -23.20 -22.87 10.71
C THR A 144 -24.07 -22.96 11.96
N VAL A 145 -23.55 -22.54 13.12
CA VAL A 145 -24.20 -22.63 14.42
C VAL A 145 -24.25 -21.23 15.04
N PRO A 146 -25.37 -20.49 14.87
CA PRO A 146 -25.49 -19.08 15.29
C PRO A 146 -25.51 -18.88 16.81
N THR A 147 -25.80 -19.94 17.57
CA THR A 147 -26.01 -19.88 19.02
C THR A 147 -25.00 -20.78 19.73
N ASP A 148 -24.20 -20.21 20.63
CA ASP A 148 -23.31 -20.96 21.51
C ASP A 148 -24.14 -21.93 22.38
N GLY A 149 -23.98 -23.24 22.18
CA GLY A 149 -24.64 -24.28 22.98
C GLY A 149 -24.81 -25.62 22.27
N PHE A 150 -25.20 -26.64 23.03
CA PHE A 150 -25.65 -27.92 22.50
C PHE A 150 -27.16 -27.85 22.27
N THR A 151 -27.61 -27.46 21.09
CA THR A 151 -29.02 -27.53 20.70
C THR A 151 -29.34 -28.96 20.26
N ALA A 152 -30.48 -29.51 20.73
CA ALA A 152 -30.95 -30.80 20.24
C ALA A 152 -31.09 -30.75 18.69
N PRO A 153 -30.70 -31.82 17.97
CA PRO A 153 -30.88 -31.88 16.53
C PRO A 153 -32.33 -31.60 16.13
N VAL A 154 -32.54 -30.91 15.02
CA VAL A 154 -33.87 -30.61 14.48
C VAL A 154 -34.65 -31.93 14.32
N GLY A 155 -35.82 -32.03 14.97
CA GLY A 155 -36.66 -33.23 14.93
C GLY A 155 -36.28 -34.36 15.89
N TYR A 156 -35.26 -34.19 16.74
CA TYR A 156 -34.88 -35.18 17.76
C TYR A 156 -36.08 -35.54 18.66
N GLU A 157 -36.83 -34.53 19.10
CA GLU A 157 -38.00 -34.73 19.97
C GLU A 157 -39.09 -35.54 19.27
N GLU A 158 -39.39 -35.25 18.00
CA GLU A 158 -40.39 -35.99 17.21
C GLU A 158 -39.96 -37.46 16.96
N ILE A 159 -38.67 -37.70 16.72
CA ILE A 159 -38.12 -39.05 16.58
C ILE A 159 -38.20 -39.81 17.90
N VAL A 160 -37.86 -39.17 19.02
CA VAL A 160 -37.93 -39.79 20.35
C VAL A 160 -39.38 -40.09 20.73
N GLU A 161 -40.33 -39.18 20.49
CA GLU A 161 -41.75 -39.42 20.74
C GLU A 161 -42.29 -40.59 19.91
N SER A 162 -42.04 -40.60 18.61
CA SER A 162 -42.52 -41.67 17.72
C SER A 162 -41.92 -43.03 18.08
N THR A 163 -40.64 -43.08 18.43
CA THR A 163 -39.99 -44.34 18.87
C THR A 163 -40.52 -44.84 20.20
N ILE A 164 -40.80 -43.94 21.16
CA ILE A 164 -41.44 -44.29 22.44
C ILE A 164 -42.84 -44.86 22.19
N PHE A 165 -43.67 -44.19 21.37
CA PHE A 165 -45.01 -44.69 21.06
C PHE A 165 -44.99 -46.03 20.34
N ALA A 166 -44.07 -46.22 19.40
CA ALA A 166 -43.91 -47.51 18.72
C ALA A 166 -43.53 -48.62 19.70
N ARG A 167 -42.62 -48.35 20.65
CA ARG A 167 -42.20 -49.32 21.68
C ARG A 167 -43.35 -49.70 22.61
N ILE A 168 -44.14 -48.71 23.06
CA ILE A 168 -45.32 -48.94 23.91
C ILE A 168 -46.37 -49.76 23.16
N ALA A 169 -46.59 -49.47 21.88
CA ALA A 169 -47.52 -50.23 21.06
C ALA A 169 -47.07 -51.69 20.88
N GLU A 170 -45.77 -51.90 20.62
CA GLU A 170 -45.18 -53.24 20.52
C GLU A 170 -45.34 -54.04 21.82
N GLU A 171 -45.10 -53.40 22.97
CA GLU A 171 -45.21 -54.03 24.29
C GLU A 171 -46.67 -54.40 24.61
N LYS A 172 -47.63 -53.52 24.34
CA LYS A 172 -49.08 -53.80 24.47
C LYS A 172 -49.55 -54.94 23.56
N LEU A 173 -49.01 -55.03 22.35
CA LEU A 173 -49.31 -56.14 21.44
C LEU A 173 -48.75 -57.46 21.98
N LYS A 174 -47.53 -57.46 22.54
CA LYS A 174 -46.94 -58.66 23.15
C LYS A 174 -47.71 -59.15 24.39
N GLU A 175 -48.30 -58.25 25.17
CA GLU A 175 -49.14 -58.64 26.32
C GLU A 175 -50.47 -59.30 25.90
N THR A 176 -51.04 -58.88 24.77
CA THR A 176 -52.35 -59.34 24.30
C THR A 176 -52.28 -60.60 23.44
N ILE A 177 -51.10 -60.92 22.88
CA ILE A 177 -50.90 -62.03 21.95
C ILE A 177 -50.11 -63.15 22.65
N VAL A 178 -50.77 -64.28 22.95
CA VAL A 178 -50.17 -65.46 23.63
C VAL A 178 -49.32 -66.33 22.69
N THR A 179 -49.52 -66.23 21.37
CA THR A 179 -48.79 -67.04 20.36
C THR A 179 -48.29 -66.16 19.21
N ALA A 180 -46.99 -66.22 18.91
CA ALA A 180 -46.40 -65.46 17.81
C ALA A 180 -46.85 -66.02 16.45
N GLY A 181 -47.84 -65.38 15.82
CA GLY A 181 -48.33 -65.76 14.49
C GLY A 181 -49.48 -64.88 14.01
N PHE A 182 -49.70 -64.85 12.69
CA PHE A 182 -50.91 -64.29 12.09
C PHE A 182 -51.92 -65.43 11.93
N ASP A 183 -53.00 -65.40 12.72
CA ASP A 183 -54.09 -66.37 12.55
C ASP A 183 -55.11 -65.82 11.56
N VAL A 184 -55.46 -66.63 10.57
CA VAL A 184 -56.40 -66.23 9.52
C VAL A 184 -57.81 -66.58 10.01
N PRO A 185 -58.82 -65.70 9.86
CA PRO A 185 -60.19 -66.01 10.27
C PRO A 185 -60.70 -67.32 9.67
N GLN A 186 -61.47 -68.06 10.46
CA GLN A 186 -62.09 -69.29 10.00
C GLN A 186 -62.90 -69.01 8.72
N HIS A 187 -62.71 -69.83 7.68
CA HIS A 187 -63.33 -69.69 6.35
C HIS A 187 -62.88 -68.48 5.49
N TYR A 188 -61.81 -67.77 5.84
CA TYR A 188 -61.28 -66.66 5.01
C TYR A 188 -61.00 -67.08 3.56
N PHE A 189 -60.33 -68.22 3.38
CA PHE A 189 -59.97 -68.72 2.05
C PHE A 189 -61.19 -69.18 1.25
N GLU A 190 -62.25 -69.66 1.91
CA GLU A 190 -63.50 -70.08 1.29
C GLU A 190 -64.31 -68.87 0.81
N ILE A 191 -64.46 -67.85 1.66
CA ILE A 191 -65.13 -66.59 1.28
C ILE A 191 -64.34 -65.88 0.18
N LEU A 192 -63.01 -65.90 0.25
CA LEU A 192 -62.15 -65.32 -0.78
C LEU A 192 -62.35 -66.04 -2.12
N SER A 193 -62.36 -67.38 -2.14
CA SER A 193 -62.60 -68.14 -3.36
C SER A 193 -63.96 -67.84 -3.96
N ASP A 194 -65.01 -67.80 -3.13
CA ASP A 194 -66.38 -67.54 -3.59
C ASP A 194 -66.50 -66.11 -4.16
N SER A 195 -65.89 -65.13 -3.50
CA SER A 195 -65.91 -63.73 -3.95
C SER A 195 -65.16 -63.50 -5.28
N ILE A 196 -64.09 -64.27 -5.52
CA ILE A 196 -63.34 -64.24 -6.77
C ILE A 196 -64.20 -64.83 -7.89
N ILE A 197 -64.86 -65.97 -7.64
CA ILE A 197 -65.75 -66.63 -8.62
C ILE A 197 -66.92 -65.72 -8.98
N ASP A 198 -67.57 -65.10 -7.98
CA ASP A 198 -68.66 -64.16 -8.20
C ASP A 198 -68.21 -62.93 -9.03
N ARG A 199 -67.04 -62.36 -8.74
CA ARG A 199 -66.50 -61.23 -9.52
C ARG A 199 -66.13 -61.60 -10.94
N VAL A 200 -65.57 -62.79 -11.15
CA VAL A 200 -65.23 -63.28 -12.48
C VAL A 200 -66.50 -63.55 -13.30
N GLN A 201 -67.54 -64.13 -12.68
CA GLN A 201 -68.82 -64.37 -13.36
C GLN A 201 -69.61 -63.07 -13.63
N MET A 202 -69.51 -62.06 -12.77
CA MET A 202 -70.15 -60.76 -13.02
C MET A 202 -69.56 -60.01 -14.23
N LEU A 203 -68.27 -60.18 -14.53
CA LEU A 203 -67.62 -59.52 -15.67
C LEU A 203 -68.07 -60.03 -17.04
N GLU A 204 -68.61 -61.24 -17.14
CA GLU A 204 -69.09 -61.80 -18.42
C GLU A 204 -70.52 -61.36 -18.79
N LYS A 205 -71.29 -60.72 -17.88
CA LYS A 205 -72.73 -60.53 -18.08
C LYS A 205 -73.18 -59.14 -18.57
N ASP A 206 -72.31 -58.13 -18.53
CA ASP A 206 -72.66 -56.79 -19.03
C ASP A 206 -72.14 -56.57 -20.47
N ASN A 207 -72.99 -56.92 -21.43
CA ASN A 207 -72.88 -56.47 -22.82
C ASN A 207 -73.04 -54.93 -22.88
N THR A 208 -71.98 -54.18 -22.59
CA THR A 208 -71.96 -52.73 -22.79
C THR A 208 -71.90 -52.44 -24.30
N PRO A 209 -72.90 -51.74 -24.89
CA PRO A 209 -72.88 -51.46 -26.32
C PRO A 209 -71.76 -50.47 -26.66
N ILE A 210 -70.77 -50.93 -27.42
CA ILE A 210 -69.65 -50.13 -27.93
C ILE A 210 -70.22 -49.07 -28.88
N ARG A 211 -70.28 -47.81 -28.44
CA ARG A 211 -70.59 -46.66 -29.32
C ARG A 211 -69.28 -46.04 -29.83
N GLN A 212 -69.05 -46.14 -31.13
CA GLN A 212 -67.94 -45.45 -31.79
C GLN A 212 -68.24 -43.95 -31.86
N ILE A 213 -67.32 -43.13 -31.31
CA ILE A 213 -67.40 -41.67 -31.37
C ILE A 213 -66.91 -41.23 -32.76
N GLY A 214 -67.81 -40.69 -33.57
CA GLY A 214 -67.49 -40.11 -34.88
C GLY A 214 -66.63 -38.84 -34.78
N LYS A 215 -65.84 -38.56 -35.83
CA LYS A 215 -64.84 -37.46 -35.87
C LYS A 215 -65.43 -36.09 -35.46
N PRO A 216 -64.71 -35.26 -34.68
CA PRO A 216 -65.24 -34.00 -34.17
C PRO A 216 -65.49 -32.99 -35.32
N LYS A 217 -66.67 -32.36 -35.32
CA LYS A 217 -67.02 -31.29 -36.28
C LYS A 217 -66.23 -30.01 -35.95
N LYS A 218 -65.45 -29.52 -36.93
CA LYS A 218 -64.49 -28.39 -36.82
C LYS A 218 -65.08 -27.04 -36.39
N TRP A 219 -66.40 -26.87 -36.30
CA TRP A 219 -67.00 -25.57 -35.94
C TRP A 219 -66.90 -25.30 -34.42
N TYR A 220 -66.98 -26.31 -33.56
CA TYR A 220 -66.88 -26.11 -32.10
C TYR A 220 -65.54 -25.51 -31.64
N ALA A 221 -64.45 -25.79 -32.37
CA ALA A 221 -63.14 -25.22 -32.08
C ALA A 221 -63.11 -23.68 -32.21
N ARG A 222 -63.95 -23.08 -33.06
CA ARG A 222 -63.99 -21.62 -33.25
C ARG A 222 -64.67 -20.90 -32.07
N TYR A 223 -65.63 -21.55 -31.43
CA TYR A 223 -66.34 -20.98 -30.27
C TYR A 223 -65.52 -21.07 -28.98
N ALA A 224 -64.71 -22.13 -28.84
CA ALA A 224 -63.82 -22.30 -27.69
C ALA A 224 -62.81 -21.15 -27.56
N VAL A 225 -62.25 -20.70 -28.68
CA VAL A 225 -61.29 -19.58 -28.71
C VAL A 225 -61.94 -18.27 -28.23
N ALA A 226 -63.18 -17.98 -28.67
CA ALA A 226 -63.89 -16.79 -28.23
C ALA A 226 -64.20 -16.82 -26.71
N ALA A 227 -64.59 -18.00 -26.19
CA ALA A 227 -64.87 -18.17 -24.77
C ALA A 227 -63.61 -18.00 -23.90
N SER A 228 -62.44 -18.49 -24.35
CA SER A 228 -61.18 -18.30 -23.61
C SER A 228 -60.75 -16.83 -23.57
N PHE A 229 -60.94 -16.08 -24.66
CA PHE A 229 -60.64 -14.65 -24.66
C PHE A 229 -61.60 -13.87 -23.76
N ALA A 230 -62.90 -14.20 -23.79
CA ALA A 230 -63.88 -13.60 -22.88
C ALA A 230 -63.54 -13.89 -21.41
N ALA A 231 -63.14 -15.14 -21.09
CA ALA A 231 -62.74 -15.52 -19.74
C ALA A 231 -61.46 -14.78 -19.29
N MET A 232 -60.44 -14.69 -20.14
CA MET A 232 -59.20 -13.95 -19.83
C MET A 232 -59.47 -12.46 -19.60
N LEU A 233 -60.29 -11.83 -20.44
CA LEU A 233 -60.64 -10.41 -20.27
C LEU A 233 -61.48 -10.15 -19.01
N SER A 234 -62.40 -11.06 -18.66
CA SER A 234 -63.16 -10.95 -17.41
C SER A 234 -62.28 -11.11 -16.17
N ILE A 235 -61.32 -12.03 -16.17
CA ILE A 235 -60.40 -12.22 -15.03
C ILE A 235 -59.46 -11.02 -14.92
N GLY A 236 -58.85 -10.57 -16.02
CA GLY A 236 -57.94 -9.40 -16.00
C GLY A 236 -58.62 -8.10 -15.57
N GLY A 237 -59.86 -7.86 -16.02
CA GLY A 237 -60.64 -6.68 -15.62
C GLY A 237 -61.01 -6.66 -14.14
N TYR A 238 -61.32 -7.83 -13.55
CA TYR A 238 -61.66 -7.93 -12.13
C TYR A 238 -60.45 -7.62 -11.21
N TRP A 239 -59.26 -8.11 -11.57
CA TRP A 239 -58.02 -7.84 -10.84
C TRP A 239 -57.53 -6.39 -11.01
N GLY A 240 -57.67 -5.81 -12.21
CA GLY A 240 -57.32 -4.41 -12.46
C GLY A 240 -58.19 -3.41 -11.67
N TYR A 241 -59.48 -3.69 -11.53
CA TYR A 241 -60.39 -2.86 -10.74
C TYR A 241 -60.08 -2.91 -9.23
N GLN A 242 -59.66 -4.06 -8.69
CA GLN A 242 -59.21 -4.15 -7.29
C GLN A 242 -57.90 -3.39 -7.03
N TYR A 243 -56.99 -3.36 -8.00
CA TYR A 243 -55.70 -2.65 -7.86
C TYR A 243 -55.86 -1.12 -7.75
N GLN A 244 -56.91 -0.56 -8.35
CA GLN A 244 -57.13 0.90 -8.38
C GLN A 244 -57.75 1.45 -7.07
N GLN A 245 -58.33 0.61 -6.21
CA GLN A 245 -58.90 1.02 -4.91
C GLN A 245 -57.88 1.02 -3.77
N GLN A 246 -56.66 0.48 -3.96
CA GLN A 246 -55.70 0.29 -2.87
C GLN A 246 -54.57 1.33 -2.80
N ASN A 247 -54.41 2.19 -3.82
CA ASN A 247 -53.33 3.20 -3.85
C ASN A 247 -53.88 4.62 -4.06
N THR A 248 -54.44 5.20 -3.01
CA THR A 248 -54.49 6.66 -2.82
C THR A 248 -53.87 7.02 -1.46
N THR A 249 -52.54 7.01 -1.41
CA THR A 249 -51.71 7.72 -0.43
C THR A 249 -50.44 8.23 -1.14
N PRO A 250 -49.96 9.43 -0.80
CA PRO A 250 -49.02 10.20 -1.63
C PRO A 250 -47.60 9.61 -1.59
N VAL A 251 -46.99 9.54 -2.78
CA VAL A 251 -45.74 8.80 -3.10
C VAL A 251 -44.46 9.46 -2.56
N GLU A 252 -44.53 10.63 -1.91
CA GLU A 252 -43.32 11.34 -1.45
C GLU A 252 -42.81 10.92 -0.06
N ALA A 253 -43.65 10.37 0.84
CA ALA A 253 -43.21 10.08 2.22
C ALA A 253 -42.56 8.69 2.40
N VAL A 254 -42.91 7.70 1.56
CA VAL A 254 -42.43 6.32 1.71
C VAL A 254 -41.00 6.15 1.20
N ALA A 255 -40.60 6.93 0.18
CA ALA A 255 -39.24 6.89 -0.34
C ALA A 255 -38.22 7.44 0.67
N GLU A 256 -38.56 8.50 1.41
CA GLU A 256 -37.65 9.07 2.43
C GLU A 256 -37.53 8.19 3.68
N GLU A 257 -38.61 7.52 4.09
CA GLU A 257 -38.60 6.63 5.25
C GLU A 257 -37.77 5.37 4.99
N GLN A 258 -37.90 4.76 3.80
CA GLN A 258 -37.09 3.62 3.42
C GLN A 258 -35.63 4.00 3.15
N LEU A 259 -35.36 5.17 2.58
CA LEU A 259 -33.98 5.65 2.36
C LEU A 259 -33.27 5.96 3.68
N SER A 260 -33.94 6.61 4.64
CA SER A 260 -33.35 6.93 5.94
C SER A 260 -33.09 5.69 6.78
N GLN A 261 -33.96 4.68 6.71
CA GLN A 261 -33.74 3.39 7.35
C GLN A 261 -32.54 2.66 6.75
N HIS A 262 -32.42 2.62 5.43
CA HIS A 262 -31.28 2.01 4.72
C HIS A 262 -29.96 2.75 4.94
N LEU A 263 -29.97 4.07 5.12
CA LEU A 263 -28.76 4.83 5.44
C LEU A 263 -28.31 4.68 6.90
N SER A 264 -29.24 4.36 7.81
CA SER A 264 -28.92 4.13 9.23
C SER A 264 -28.24 2.79 9.51
N GLU A 265 -28.42 1.82 8.59
CA GLU A 265 -27.92 0.45 8.72
C GLU A 265 -26.51 0.24 8.13
N ILE A 266 -25.95 1.25 7.44
CA ILE A 266 -24.60 1.15 6.87
C ILE A 266 -23.55 1.33 7.99
N PRO A 267 -22.70 0.34 8.28
CA PRO A 267 -21.66 0.46 9.28
C PRO A 267 -20.59 1.47 8.84
N LYS A 268 -20.15 2.35 9.76
CA LYS A 268 -19.19 3.43 9.47
C LYS A 268 -17.90 2.97 8.78
N GLN A 269 -17.51 1.71 8.96
CA GLN A 269 -16.33 1.11 8.34
C GLN A 269 -16.49 0.89 6.83
N GLU A 270 -17.71 0.59 6.36
CA GLU A 270 -18.00 0.42 4.94
C GLU A 270 -17.96 1.76 4.20
N ILE A 271 -18.45 2.83 4.85
CA ILE A 271 -18.35 4.21 4.37
C ILE A 271 -16.88 4.63 4.24
N ILE A 272 -16.04 4.27 5.21
CA ILE A 272 -14.60 4.55 5.19
C ILE A 272 -13.92 3.77 4.06
N ASN A 273 -14.25 2.50 3.87
CA ASN A 273 -13.72 1.70 2.76
C ASN A 273 -14.14 2.27 1.41
N TYR A 274 -15.40 2.66 1.23
CA TYR A 274 -15.89 3.25 -0.03
C TYR A 274 -15.26 4.62 -0.33
N LEU A 275 -14.99 5.43 0.71
CA LEU A 275 -14.26 6.68 0.57
C LEU A 275 -12.77 6.45 0.27
N ALA A 276 -12.14 5.44 0.87
CA ALA A 276 -10.75 5.08 0.58
C ALA A 276 -10.60 4.49 -0.83
N GLU A 277 -11.57 3.69 -1.28
CA GLU A 277 -11.62 3.11 -2.62
C GLU A 277 -11.91 4.18 -3.68
N SER A 278 -12.84 5.11 -3.41
CA SER A 278 -13.12 6.22 -4.35
C SER A 278 -12.05 7.33 -4.35
N ALA A 279 -11.32 7.54 -3.24
CA ALA A 279 -10.19 8.47 -3.20
C ALA A 279 -8.89 7.89 -3.79
N SER A 280 -8.79 6.57 -3.96
CA SER A 280 -7.66 5.90 -4.60
C SER A 280 -7.87 5.62 -6.09
N GLY A 281 -9.07 5.90 -6.61
CA GLY A 281 -9.40 5.88 -8.04
C GLY A 281 -9.15 7.23 -8.73
N ASP A 282 -7.92 7.72 -8.68
CA ASP A 282 -7.40 8.69 -9.64
C ASP A 282 -6.77 7.87 -10.80
N ASP A 283 -7.12 8.24 -12.03
CA ASP A 283 -6.77 7.60 -13.30
C ASP A 283 -7.37 6.22 -13.62
N MET A 284 -8.48 6.22 -14.38
CA MET A 284 -8.50 5.57 -15.70
C MET A 284 -9.66 6.09 -16.56
N ILE A 285 -9.25 6.87 -17.58
CA ILE A 285 -9.95 7.39 -18.79
C ILE A 285 -10.66 8.74 -18.65
#